data_AF-A0A645GUP5-F1
#
_entry.id   AF-A0A645GUP5-F1
#
_cell.length_a   1.000
_cell.length_b   1.000
_cell.length_c   1.000
_cell.angle_alpha   90.00
_cell.angle_beta   90.00
_cell.angle_gamma   90.00
#
_symmetry.space_group_name_H-M   'P 1'
#
loop_
_entity.id
_entity.type
_entity.pdbx_description
1 polymer ?
#
loop_
_entity_poly.entity_id
_entity_poly.type
_entity_poly.pdbx_seq_one_letter_code
_entity_poly.pdbx_strand_id
1 'polypeptide(L)' 'MPITGFANAMIAPAMDYKTEGLILGVGAKMFTVAGPVIVFGTLSSCIYGILLFIVKAVSIK' A
#
# COMPACT_ATOMS: atom_id res chain seq x y z
N MET A 1 8.74 3.63 6.13
CA MET A 1 9.13 3.22 4.76
C MET A 1 10.03 4.29 4.16
N PRO A 2 11.21 3.95 3.61
CA PRO A 2 11.99 4.90 2.82
C PRO A 2 11.21 5.24 1.54
N ILE A 3 10.61 6.43 1.53
CA ILE A 3 9.63 6.85 0.51
C ILE A 3 10.31 6.95 -0.87
N THR A 4 11.59 7.31 -0.90
CA THR A 4 12.41 7.40 -2.11
C THR A 4 12.74 6.03 -2.72
N GLY A 5 13.07 5.04 -1.89
CA GLY A 5 13.33 3.67 -2.35
C GLY A 5 12.09 3.01 -2.95
N PHE A 6 10.92 3.28 -2.36
CA PHE A 6 9.65 2.80 -2.90
C PHE A 6 9.31 3.43 -4.25
N ALA A 7 9.54 4.74 -4.41
CA ALA A 7 9.35 5.42 -5.69
C ALA A 7 10.24 4.83 -6.80
N ASN A 8 11.51 4.57 -6.53
CA ASN A 8 12.42 3.95 -7.50
C ASN A 8 11.97 2.54 -7.90
N ALA A 9 11.51 1.74 -6.92
CA ALA A 9 10.99 0.40 -7.17
C ALA A 9 9.67 0.39 -7.98
N MET A 10 8.90 1.49 -7.95
CA MET A 10 7.70 1.66 -8.79
C MET A 10 8.03 2.11 -10.21
N ILE A 11 9.03 2.98 -10.37
CA ILE A 11 9.39 3.56 -11.66
C ILE A 11 10.07 2.53 -12.57
N ALA A 12 10.87 1.61 -12.03
CA ALA A 12 11.51 0.55 -12.82
C ALA A 12 10.50 -0.29 -13.62
N PRO A 13 9.48 -0.94 -13.01
CA PRO A 13 8.48 -1.70 -13.76
C PRO A 13 7.58 -0.80 -14.63
N ALA A 14 7.47 0.49 -14.34
CA ALA A 14 6.75 1.46 -15.19
C ALA A 14 7.39 1.62 -16.56
N MET A 15 8.72 1.63 -16.60
CA MET A 15 9.51 1.84 -17.81
C MET A 15 9.71 0.53 -18.55
N ASP A 16 10.07 -0.54 -17.83
CA ASP A 16 10.43 -1.84 -18.41
C ASP A 16 9.24 -2.54 -19.08
N TYR A 17 8.05 -2.46 -18.47
CA TYR A 17 6.85 -3.18 -18.93
C TYR A 17 5.85 -2.27 -19.66
N LYS A 18 6.27 -1.07 -20.08
CA LYS A 18 5.42 -0.14 -20.84
C LYS A 18 4.93 -0.74 -22.16
N THR A 19 5.75 -1.58 -22.79
CA THR A 19 5.44 -2.29 -24.04
C THR A 19 4.42 -3.41 -23.87
N GLU A 20 4.28 -3.97 -22.68
CA GLU A 20 3.28 -5.01 -22.35
C GLU A 20 1.88 -4.43 -22.08
N GLY A 21 1.74 -3.10 -22.15
CA GLY A 21 0.49 -2.39 -21.94
C GLY A 21 0.21 -2.06 -20.47
N LEU A 22 -0.80 -1.20 -20.26
CA LEU A 22 -1.05 -0.59 -18.96
C LEU A 22 -1.58 -1.56 -17.90
N ILE A 23 -2.34 -2.58 -18.31
CA ILE A 23 -3.07 -3.47 -17.39
C ILE A 23 -2.25 -4.73 -17.10
N LEU A 24 -1.85 -5.47 -18.14
CA LEU A 24 -1.15 -6.75 -18.02
C LEU A 24 0.37 -6.59 -17.79
N GLY A 25 0.95 -5.49 -18.28
CA GLY A 25 2.36 -5.14 -18.08
C GLY A 25 2.57 -4.26 -16.86
N VAL A 26 2.44 -2.95 -17.05
CA VAL A 26 2.75 -1.92 -16.05
C VAL A 26 1.98 -2.12 -14.74
N GLY A 27 0.65 -2.22 -14.82
CA GLY A 27 -0.23 -2.34 -13.66
C GLY A 27 0.04 -3.61 -12.85
N ALA A 28 0.12 -4.76 -13.50
CA ALA A 28 0.40 -6.04 -12.85
C ALA A 28 1.75 -6.04 -12.12
N LYS A 29 2.80 -5.50 -12.74
CA LYS A 29 4.15 -5.47 -12.15
C LYS A 29 4.33 -4.41 -11.07
N MET A 30 3.63 -3.28 -11.16
CA MET A 30 3.58 -2.30 -10.06
C MET A 30 2.80 -2.83 -8.86
N PHE A 31 1.74 -3.61 -9.10
CA PHE A 31 0.90 -4.13 -8.03
C PHE A 31 1.63 -5.14 -7.12
N THR A 32 2.62 -5.88 -7.63
CA THR A 32 3.42 -6.77 -6.78
C THR A 32 4.25 -6.01 -5.74
N VAL A 33 4.67 -4.78 -6.06
CA VAL A 33 5.39 -3.89 -5.14
C VAL A 33 4.42 -3.11 -4.24
N ALA A 34 3.27 -2.68 -4.78
CA ALA A 34 2.29 -1.85 -4.07
C ALA A 34 1.43 -2.68 -3.12
N GLY A 35 1.14 -3.93 -3.49
CA GLY A 35 0.24 -4.83 -2.79
C GLY A 35 0.57 -4.99 -1.30
N PRO A 36 1.83 -5.33 -0.95
CA PRO A 36 2.23 -5.44 0.46
C PRO A 36 1.98 -4.13 1.23
N VAL A 37 2.30 -2.98 0.65
CA VAL A 37 2.15 -1.67 1.31
C VAL A 37 0.67 -1.36 1.57
N ILE A 38 -0.20 -1.64 0.61
CA ILE A 38 -1.64 -1.44 0.76
C ILE A 38 -2.19 -2.36 1.85
N VAL A 39 -1.83 -3.65 1.83
CA VAL A 39 -2.34 -4.64 2.81
C VAL A 39 -1.90 -4.28 4.23
N PHE A 40 -0.61 -4.06 4.46
CA PHE A 40 -0.11 -3.74 5.79
C PHE A 40 -0.56 -2.35 6.26
N GLY A 41 -0.67 -1.38 5.35
CA GLY A 41 -1.17 -0.04 5.65
C GLY A 41 -2.63 -0.06 6.10
N THR A 42 -3.51 -0.66 5.30
CA THR A 42 -4.94 -0.74 5.62
C THR A 42 -5.18 -1.59 6.87
N LEU A 43 -4.49 -2.72 7.02
CA LEU A 43 -4.62 -3.57 8.21
C LEU A 43 -4.23 -2.81 9.48
N SER A 44 -3.10 -2.09 9.46
CA SER A 44 -2.65 -1.27 10.59
C SER A 44 -3.66 -0.17 10.93
N SER A 45 -4.20 0.52 9.93
CA SER A 45 -5.24 1.53 10.13
C SER A 45 -6.54 0.95 10.70
N CYS A 46 -6.98 -0.22 10.24
CA CYS A 46 -8.15 -0.91 10.79
C CYS A 46 -7.95 -1.28 12.26
N ILE A 47 -6.81 -1.88 12.61
CA ILE A 47 -6.49 -2.25 13.99
C ILE A 47 -6.46 -1.00 14.88
N TYR A 48 -5.77 0.07 14.44
CA TYR A 48 -5.72 1.32 15.18
C TYR A 48 -7.09 1.97 15.36
N GLY A 49 -7.94 1.95 14.33
CA GLY A 49 -9.31 2.45 14.40
C GLY A 49 -10.18 1.71 15.42
N ILE A 50 -10.06 0.38 15.48
CA ILE A 50 -10.77 -0.44 16.47
C ILE A 50 -10.27 -0.14 17.88
N LEU A 51 -8.95 -0.01 18.06
CA LEU A 51 -8.34 0.27 19.35
C LEU A 51 -8.80 1.64 19.90
N LEU A 52 -8.82 2.65 19.04
CA LEU A 52 -9.28 3.99 19.38
C LEU A 52 -10.79 4.00 19.70
N PHE A 53 -11.60 3.23 18.97
CA PHE A 53 -13.02 3.08 19.25
C PHE A 53 -13.26 2.47 20.65
N ILE A 54 -12.55 1.40 21.00
CA ILE A 54 -12.67 0.74 22.31
C ILE A 54 -12.22 1.67 23.44
N VAL A 55 -11.06 2.33 23.30
CA VAL A 55 -10.55 3.27 24.32
C VAL A 55 -11.52 4.42 24.52
N LYS A 56 -12.06 4.98 23.43
CA LYS A 56 -13.05 6.06 23.51
C LYS A 56 -14.37 5.60 24.14
N ALA A 57 -14.82 4.38 23.87
CA ALA A 57 -16.00 3.80 24.49
C ALA A 57 -15.83 3.57 26.01
N VAL A 58 -14.63 3.20 26.47
CA VAL A 58 -14.33 3.01 27.90
C VAL A 58 -14.19 4.35 28.64
N SER A 59 -13.54 5.35 28.03
CA SER A 59 -13.29 6.66 28.65
C SER A 59 -14.49 7.62 28.62
N ILE A 60 -15.54 7.31 27.85
CA ILE A 60 -16.82 8.05 27.84
C ILE A 60 -17.74 7.62 29.00
N LYS A 61 -17.33 6.64 29.80
CA LYS A 61 -18.01 6.25 31.03
C LYS A 61 -17.45 7.03 32.22
#